data_AF-A0A3B5MLJ3-F1
#
_entry.id   AF-A0A3B5MLJ3-F1
#
_cell.length_a   1.000
_cell.length_b   1.000
_cell.length_c   1.000
_cell.angle_alpha   90.00
_cell.angle_beta   90.00
_cell.angle_gamma   90.00
#
_symmetry.space_group_name_H-M   'P 1'
#
loop_
_entity.id
_entity.type
_entity.pdbx_description
1 polymer ?
#
loop_
_entity_poly.entity_id
_entity_poly.type
_entity_poly.pdbx_seq_one_letter_code
_entity_poly.pdbx_strand_id
1 'polypeptide(L)'
;MTLLFQCMQDTMPEVRQSSFALLGDLTKACFLHVKPCIAEFMPILGLNLNPEFISVCNNATWAIGEISMQMGAEMQPYVGMVLPHLVEIINRPNTPKTLLENTAITIGRLGFVCPQEVAPQLQHFIRPWCTSLRNIRDNEEKDSAFRGICVMIGVNPAGVVQDFIFFCDAVASWVNPKDDLRDMFYKILHGFKDQVGEENWQQFSEQFPPLLKERLSACYGV
;
A
#
# COMPACT_ATOMS: atom_id res chain seq x y z
N MET A 1 20.16 19.40 2.21
CA MET A 1 19.60 18.61 1.10
C MET A 1 20.52 18.50 -0.12
N THR A 2 21.46 19.43 -0.36
CA THR A 2 22.36 19.41 -1.53
C THR A 2 23.18 18.13 -1.69
N LEU A 3 23.84 17.62 -0.64
CA LEU A 3 24.61 16.37 -0.73
C LEU A 3 23.73 15.17 -1.03
N LEU A 4 22.55 15.12 -0.42
CA LEU A 4 21.57 14.04 -0.65
C LEU A 4 21.15 14.01 -2.13
N PHE A 5 20.86 15.17 -2.71
CA PHE A 5 20.52 15.29 -4.13
C PHE A 5 21.61 14.73 -5.06
N GLN A 6 22.89 14.97 -4.75
CA GLN A 6 24.01 14.41 -5.50
C GLN A 6 24.09 12.88 -5.33
N CYS A 7 23.98 12.38 -4.10
CA CYS A 7 24.04 10.94 -3.81
C CYS A 7 22.90 10.15 -4.48
N MET A 8 21.69 10.72 -4.57
CA MET A 8 20.55 10.09 -5.23
C MET A 8 20.76 9.86 -6.74
N GLN A 9 21.70 10.59 -7.35
CA GLN A 9 22.04 10.54 -8.77
C GLN A 9 23.38 9.85 -9.04
N ASP A 10 24.04 9.34 -8.00
CA ASP A 10 25.34 8.69 -8.14
C ASP A 10 25.23 7.45 -9.05
N THR A 11 26.27 7.19 -9.84
CA THR A 11 26.35 6.02 -10.71
C THR A 11 26.34 4.71 -9.92
N MET A 12 26.86 4.69 -8.70
CA MET A 12 26.95 3.51 -7.84
C MET A 12 25.61 3.21 -7.14
N PRO A 13 24.99 2.04 -7.38
CA PRO A 13 23.70 1.68 -6.80
C PRO A 13 23.65 1.77 -5.26
N GLU A 14 24.71 1.39 -4.56
CA GLU A 14 24.79 1.36 -3.10
C GLU A 14 24.73 2.78 -2.48
N VAL A 15 25.25 3.77 -3.20
CA VAL A 15 25.14 5.19 -2.81
C VAL A 15 23.68 5.63 -2.93
N ARG A 16 23.03 5.33 -4.06
CA ARG A 16 21.61 5.64 -4.27
C ARG A 16 20.73 4.95 -3.21
N GLN A 17 20.93 3.65 -2.99
CA GLN A 17 20.23 2.87 -1.97
C GLN A 17 20.30 3.55 -0.59
N SER A 18 21.50 3.92 -0.15
CA SER A 18 21.73 4.52 1.16
C SER A 18 21.12 5.92 1.25
N SER A 19 21.20 6.69 0.16
CA SER A 19 20.58 8.02 0.07
C SER A 19 19.05 7.96 0.18
N PHE A 20 18.40 6.97 -0.45
CA PHE A 20 16.94 6.82 -0.35
C PHE A 20 16.49 6.38 1.05
N ALA A 21 17.25 5.52 1.73
CA ALA A 21 16.99 5.20 3.13
C ALA A 21 17.07 6.47 4.01
N LEU A 22 18.15 7.24 3.86
CA LEU A 22 18.32 8.49 4.59
C LEU A 22 17.19 9.50 4.28
N LEU A 23 16.75 9.59 3.03
CA LEU A 23 15.64 10.46 2.64
C LEU A 23 14.34 10.10 3.38
N GLY A 24 13.99 8.80 3.45
CA GLY A 24 12.79 8.38 4.18
C GLY A 24 12.90 8.63 5.69
N ASP A 25 14.08 8.44 6.29
CA ASP A 25 14.29 8.76 7.71
C ASP A 25 14.20 10.27 7.99
N LEU A 26 14.81 11.12 7.16
CA LEU A 26 14.67 12.57 7.26
C LEU A 26 13.24 13.04 7.02
N THR A 27 12.51 12.36 6.14
CA THR A 27 11.09 12.65 5.87
C THR A 27 10.25 12.45 7.12
N LYS A 28 10.48 11.38 7.89
CA LYS A 28 9.80 11.17 9.18
C LYS A 28 10.26 12.15 10.26
N ALA A 29 11.55 12.44 10.32
CA ALA A 29 12.14 13.18 11.43
C ALA A 29 11.97 14.70 11.31
N CYS A 30 12.09 15.26 10.10
CA CYS A 30 12.17 16.71 9.90
C CYS A 30 11.68 17.14 8.51
N PHE A 31 10.46 16.74 8.15
CA PHE A 31 9.88 16.99 6.83
C PHE A 31 9.92 18.45 6.35
N LEU A 32 9.88 19.42 7.27
CA LEU A 32 9.97 20.85 6.93
C LEU A 32 11.22 21.21 6.11
N HIS A 33 12.32 20.45 6.28
CA HIS A 33 13.56 20.63 5.52
C HIS A 33 13.59 19.81 4.22
N VAL A 34 12.74 18.78 4.11
CA VAL A 34 12.63 17.91 2.92
C VAL A 34 11.62 18.48 1.92
N LYS A 35 10.48 19.01 2.41
CA LYS A 35 9.36 19.52 1.61
C LYS A 35 9.80 20.44 0.45
N PRO A 36 10.72 21.41 0.63
CA PRO A 36 11.16 22.28 -0.45
C PRO A 36 11.84 21.57 -1.63
N CYS A 37 12.35 20.35 -1.42
CA CYS A 37 13.11 19.58 -2.41
C CYS A 37 12.27 18.48 -3.09
N ILE A 38 11.01 18.26 -2.67
CA ILE A 38 10.18 17.13 -3.16
C ILE A 38 9.99 17.17 -4.68
N ALA A 39 9.80 18.35 -5.26
CA ALA A 39 9.65 18.52 -6.71
C ALA A 39 10.88 18.03 -7.50
N GLU A 40 12.08 18.13 -6.93
CA GLU A 40 13.32 17.64 -7.54
C GLU A 40 13.57 16.16 -7.22
N PHE A 41 13.15 15.69 -6.04
CA PHE A 41 13.42 14.33 -5.57
C PHE A 41 12.46 13.28 -6.16
N MET A 42 11.19 13.62 -6.34
CA MET A 42 10.19 12.67 -6.86
C MET A 42 10.52 12.10 -8.25
N PRO A 43 10.99 12.90 -9.23
CA PRO A 43 11.48 12.35 -10.50
C PRO A 43 12.62 11.35 -10.34
N ILE A 44 13.58 11.62 -9.46
CA ILE A 44 14.72 10.72 -9.22
C ILE A 44 14.25 9.41 -8.58
N LEU A 45 13.34 9.49 -7.61
CA LEU A 45 12.75 8.31 -6.98
C LEU A 45 11.98 7.45 -8.01
N GLY A 46 11.16 8.08 -8.85
CA GLY A 46 10.43 7.39 -9.93
C GLY A 46 11.37 6.64 -10.89
N LEU A 47 12.47 7.28 -11.31
CA LEU A 47 13.49 6.64 -12.16
C LEU A 47 14.22 5.48 -11.48
N ASN A 48 14.24 5.44 -10.15
CA ASN A 48 14.86 4.37 -9.37
C ASN A 48 13.88 3.27 -8.93
N LEU A 49 12.61 3.31 -9.37
CA LEU A 49 11.68 2.17 -9.31
C LEU A 49 12.03 1.12 -10.39
N ASN A 50 13.32 0.78 -10.51
CA ASN A 50 13.83 -0.26 -11.40
C ASN A 50 14.15 -1.52 -10.57
N PRO A 51 13.34 -2.59 -10.70
CA PRO A 51 13.52 -3.80 -9.92
C PRO A 51 14.71 -4.68 -10.37
N GLU A 52 15.54 -4.26 -11.33
CA GLU A 52 16.89 -4.81 -11.56
C GLU A 52 17.83 -4.50 -10.38
N PHE A 53 17.68 -3.34 -9.76
CA PHE A 53 18.45 -2.92 -8.58
C PHE A 53 17.57 -3.04 -7.33
N ILE A 54 17.27 -4.28 -6.91
CA ILE A 54 16.29 -4.62 -5.86
C ILE A 54 16.40 -3.72 -4.63
N SER A 55 17.59 -3.58 -4.04
CA SER A 55 17.77 -2.80 -2.79
C SER A 55 17.58 -1.31 -2.99
N VAL A 56 17.97 -0.78 -4.15
CA VAL A 56 17.74 0.63 -4.53
C VAL A 56 16.24 0.88 -4.70
N CYS A 57 15.58 0.03 -5.48
CA CYS A 57 14.15 0.08 -5.74
C CYS A 57 13.33 -0.04 -4.45
N ASN A 58 13.73 -0.93 -3.54
CA ASN A 58 13.09 -1.09 -2.24
C ASN A 58 13.13 0.20 -1.41
N ASN A 59 14.31 0.82 -1.30
CA ASN A 59 14.46 2.03 -0.50
C ASN A 59 13.80 3.25 -1.17
N ALA A 60 13.83 3.33 -2.50
CA ALA A 60 13.09 4.36 -3.24
C ALA A 60 11.57 4.22 -3.01
N THR A 61 11.05 3.00 -3.13
CA THR A 61 9.63 2.67 -2.87
C THR A 61 9.23 3.09 -1.46
N TRP A 62 9.99 2.65 -0.44
CA TRP A 62 9.71 3.00 0.94
C TRP A 62 9.77 4.52 1.20
N ALA A 63 10.76 5.22 0.66
CA ALA A 63 10.88 6.67 0.78
C ALA A 63 9.68 7.41 0.16
N ILE A 64 9.17 6.96 -1.00
CA ILE A 64 7.94 7.50 -1.60
C ILE A 64 6.75 7.32 -0.65
N GLY A 65 6.64 6.17 0.01
CA GLY A 65 5.60 5.90 1.00
C GLY A 65 5.65 6.87 2.17
N GLU A 66 6.83 7.11 2.74
CA GLU A 66 7.02 8.08 3.82
C GLU A 66 6.70 9.52 3.39
N ILE A 67 7.15 9.92 2.19
CA ILE A 67 6.86 11.25 1.62
C ILE A 67 5.36 11.43 1.42
N SER A 68 4.66 10.41 0.93
CA SER A 68 3.22 10.46 0.69
C SER A 68 2.46 10.80 1.97
N MET A 69 2.82 10.17 3.09
CA MET A 69 2.18 10.42 4.39
C MET A 69 2.41 11.83 4.92
N GLN A 70 3.53 12.46 4.57
CA GLN A 70 3.83 13.85 4.97
C GLN A 70 3.21 14.89 4.02
N MET A 71 3.12 14.59 2.72
CA MET A 71 2.56 15.48 1.70
C MET A 71 1.03 15.53 1.72
N GLY A 72 0.36 14.44 2.11
CA GLY A 72 -1.09 14.37 2.03
C GLY A 72 -1.58 14.58 0.59
N ALA A 73 -2.63 15.40 0.43
CA ALA A 73 -3.21 15.70 -0.88
C ALA A 73 -2.23 16.41 -1.85
N GLU A 74 -1.17 17.07 -1.35
CA GLU A 74 -0.14 17.69 -2.19
C GLU A 74 0.70 16.65 -2.96
N MET A 75 0.54 15.36 -2.67
CA MET A 75 1.19 14.27 -3.41
C MET A 75 0.59 14.05 -4.81
N GLN A 76 -0.63 14.55 -5.06
CA GLN A 76 -1.42 14.29 -6.27
C GLN A 76 -0.64 14.48 -7.60
N PRO A 77 0.17 15.54 -7.80
CA PRO A 77 0.92 15.74 -9.04
C PRO A 77 1.95 14.64 -9.36
N TYR A 78 2.39 13.90 -8.33
CA TYR A 78 3.44 12.88 -8.46
C TYR A 78 2.88 11.46 -8.56
N VAL A 79 1.59 11.24 -8.26
CA VAL A 79 1.01 9.88 -8.26
C VAL A 79 1.15 9.21 -9.64
N GLY A 80 0.82 9.94 -10.70
CA GLY A 80 0.88 9.42 -12.08
C GLY A 80 2.28 9.00 -12.53
N MET A 81 3.34 9.52 -11.91
CA MET A 81 4.72 9.18 -12.26
C MET A 81 5.24 7.92 -11.55
N VAL A 82 4.69 7.56 -10.38
CA VAL A 82 5.18 6.43 -9.56
C VAL A 82 4.23 5.24 -9.60
N LEU A 83 2.92 5.47 -9.62
CA LEU A 83 1.93 4.42 -9.49
C LEU A 83 2.06 3.32 -10.56
N PRO A 84 2.25 3.62 -11.86
CA PRO A 84 2.40 2.58 -12.88
C PRO A 84 3.55 1.62 -12.58
N HIS A 85 4.70 2.14 -12.14
CA HIS A 85 5.87 1.34 -11.78
C HIS A 85 5.61 0.47 -10.55
N LEU A 86 4.93 1.01 -9.53
CA LEU A 86 4.58 0.25 -8.33
C LEU A 86 3.61 -0.91 -8.66
N VAL A 87 2.62 -0.66 -9.53
CA VAL A 87 1.68 -1.69 -10.00
C VAL A 87 2.40 -2.76 -10.84
N GLU A 88 3.42 -2.38 -11.62
CA GLU A 88 4.27 -3.35 -12.32
C GLU A 88 5.09 -4.20 -11.33
N ILE A 89 5.76 -3.56 -10.37
CA ILE A 89 6.62 -4.23 -9.38
C ILE A 89 5.82 -5.25 -8.54
N ILE A 90 4.63 -4.88 -8.06
CA ILE A 90 3.83 -5.77 -7.20
C ILE A 90 3.31 -7.01 -7.93
N ASN A 91 3.18 -6.94 -9.27
CA ASN A 91 2.78 -8.05 -10.12
C ASN A 91 3.97 -8.82 -10.71
N ARG A 92 5.21 -8.35 -10.53
CA ARG A 92 6.38 -8.95 -11.15
C ARG A 92 6.71 -10.32 -10.50
N PRO A 93 6.83 -11.40 -11.28
CA PRO A 93 7.19 -12.71 -10.75
C PRO A 93 8.63 -12.72 -10.21
N ASN A 94 8.91 -13.64 -9.27
CA ASN A 94 10.23 -13.81 -8.65
C ASN A 94 10.77 -12.55 -7.94
N THR A 95 9.89 -11.64 -7.52
CA THR A 95 10.25 -10.44 -6.77
C THR A 95 10.45 -10.78 -5.28
N PRO A 96 11.52 -10.29 -4.62
CA PRO A 96 11.74 -10.55 -3.21
C PRO A 96 10.59 -10.06 -2.33
N LYS A 97 10.26 -10.84 -1.31
CA LYS A 97 9.15 -10.57 -0.39
C LYS A 97 9.19 -9.15 0.19
N THR A 98 10.34 -8.70 0.68
CA THR A 98 10.50 -7.35 1.28
C THR A 98 10.16 -6.22 0.30
N LEU A 99 10.51 -6.37 -0.98
CA LEU A 99 10.16 -5.38 -2.00
C LEU A 99 8.65 -5.38 -2.27
N LEU A 100 8.02 -6.55 -2.34
CA LEU A 100 6.56 -6.66 -2.50
C LEU A 100 5.81 -6.05 -1.31
N GLU A 101 6.29 -6.30 -0.09
CA GLU A 101 5.74 -5.72 1.15
C GLU A 101 5.83 -4.18 1.13
N ASN A 102 7.00 -3.61 0.85
CA ASN A 102 7.16 -2.15 0.76
C ASN A 102 6.37 -1.53 -0.38
N THR A 103 6.25 -2.23 -1.51
CA THR A 103 5.43 -1.79 -2.65
C THR A 103 3.95 -1.75 -2.26
N ALA A 104 3.45 -2.78 -1.60
CA ALA A 104 2.08 -2.83 -1.11
C ALA A 104 1.81 -1.71 -0.08
N ILE A 105 2.69 -1.51 0.90
CA ILE A 105 2.57 -0.43 1.88
C ILE A 105 2.50 0.93 1.18
N THR A 106 3.39 1.16 0.21
CA THR A 106 3.48 2.43 -0.53
C THR A 106 2.23 2.70 -1.38
N ILE A 107 1.73 1.70 -2.11
CA ILE A 107 0.46 1.82 -2.86
C ILE A 107 -0.69 2.14 -1.91
N GLY A 108 -0.75 1.47 -0.75
CA GLY A 108 -1.75 1.76 0.28
C GLY A 108 -1.68 3.21 0.75
N ARG A 109 -0.48 3.70 1.12
CA ARG A 109 -0.27 5.08 1.57
C ARG A 109 -0.59 6.13 0.48
N LEU A 110 -0.22 5.88 -0.77
CA LEU A 110 -0.63 6.72 -1.90
C LEU A 110 -2.15 6.78 -2.04
N GLY A 111 -2.82 5.63 -1.95
CA GLY A 111 -4.28 5.53 -1.99
C GLY A 111 -4.96 6.18 -0.78
N PHE A 112 -4.30 6.24 0.37
CA PHE A 112 -4.80 6.96 1.53
C PHE A 112 -4.84 8.47 1.31
N VAL A 113 -3.79 9.03 0.71
CA VAL A 113 -3.66 10.48 0.53
C VAL A 113 -4.25 11.01 -0.78
N CYS A 114 -4.33 10.17 -1.81
CA CYS A 114 -4.83 10.50 -3.15
C CYS A 114 -5.76 9.38 -3.70
N PRO A 115 -6.87 9.06 -3.01
CA PRO A 115 -7.69 7.90 -3.36
C PRO A 115 -8.29 7.97 -4.77
N GLN A 116 -8.64 9.16 -5.26
CA GLN A 116 -9.20 9.33 -6.60
C GLN A 116 -8.23 8.93 -7.73
N GLU A 117 -6.93 9.10 -7.49
CA GLU A 117 -5.88 8.77 -8.47
C GLU A 117 -5.53 7.27 -8.45
N VAL A 118 -5.59 6.64 -7.27
CA VAL A 118 -5.11 5.26 -7.09
C VAL A 118 -6.24 4.23 -7.17
N ALA A 119 -7.44 4.53 -6.65
CA ALA A 119 -8.57 3.60 -6.61
C ALA A 119 -8.98 3.01 -7.99
N PRO A 120 -8.86 3.73 -9.13
CA PRO A 120 -9.11 3.14 -10.45
C PRO A 120 -8.21 1.93 -10.77
N GLN A 121 -7.04 1.82 -10.13
CA GLN A 121 -6.09 0.73 -10.34
C GLN A 121 -6.28 -0.47 -9.40
N LEU A 122 -7.26 -0.42 -8.47
CA LEU A 122 -7.47 -1.45 -7.43
C LEU A 122 -7.43 -2.88 -7.97
N GLN A 123 -8.20 -3.16 -9.02
CA GLN A 123 -8.31 -4.48 -9.63
C GLN A 123 -6.96 -5.03 -10.16
N HIS A 124 -6.00 -4.15 -10.44
CA HIS A 124 -4.70 -4.52 -11.00
C HIS A 124 -3.68 -4.91 -9.94
N PHE A 125 -3.91 -4.60 -8.66
CA PHE A 125 -2.94 -4.92 -7.61
C PHE A 125 -3.54 -5.53 -6.34
N ILE A 126 -4.87 -5.53 -6.16
CA ILE A 126 -5.48 -5.94 -4.88
C ILE A 126 -5.08 -7.36 -4.45
N ARG A 127 -5.02 -8.30 -5.40
CA ARG A 127 -4.66 -9.69 -5.12
C ARG A 127 -3.22 -9.86 -4.59
N PRO A 128 -2.16 -9.41 -5.29
CA PRO A 128 -0.80 -9.50 -4.76
C PRO A 128 -0.59 -8.57 -3.55
N TRP A 129 -1.32 -7.47 -3.43
CA TRP A 129 -1.30 -6.58 -2.26
C TRP A 129 -1.76 -7.30 -0.99
N CYS A 130 -2.94 -7.93 -1.03
CA CYS A 130 -3.46 -8.72 0.07
C CYS A 130 -2.55 -9.89 0.43
N THR A 131 -2.04 -10.59 -0.58
CA THR A 131 -1.13 -11.74 -0.41
C THR A 131 0.18 -11.34 0.27
N SER A 132 0.69 -10.15 -0.03
CA SER A 132 1.93 -9.63 0.57
C SER A 132 1.70 -9.21 2.03
N LEU A 133 0.63 -8.46 2.30
CA LEU A 133 0.41 -7.84 3.61
C LEU A 133 -0.23 -8.74 4.66
N ARG A 134 -0.93 -9.81 4.28
CA ARG A 134 -1.49 -10.78 5.23
C ARG A 134 -0.44 -11.43 6.15
N ASN A 135 0.84 -11.39 5.76
CA ASN A 135 1.94 -12.01 6.50
C ASN A 135 2.78 -11.02 7.32
N ILE A 136 2.45 -9.73 7.26
CA ILE A 136 3.14 -8.70 8.05
C ILE A 136 2.48 -8.59 9.43
N ARG A 137 3.31 -8.42 10.47
CA ARG A 137 2.85 -8.13 11.83
C ARG A 137 2.11 -6.81 11.89
N ASP A 138 1.15 -6.71 12.80
CA ASP A 138 0.43 -5.46 13.01
C ASP A 138 1.39 -4.37 13.52
N ASN A 139 1.56 -3.33 12.71
CA ASN A 139 2.41 -2.17 12.98
C ASN A 139 1.80 -0.92 12.29
N GLU A 140 2.40 0.25 12.53
CA GLU A 140 1.92 1.53 11.97
C GLU A 140 1.97 1.57 10.43
N GLU A 141 2.92 0.87 9.81
CA GLU A 141 3.03 0.79 8.35
C GLU A 141 1.86 0.01 7.74
N LYS A 142 1.56 -1.17 8.29
CA LYS A 142 0.40 -1.99 7.92
C LYS A 142 -0.90 -1.23 8.19
N ASP A 143 -1.02 -0.53 9.31
CA ASP A 143 -2.21 0.29 9.65
C ASP A 143 -2.46 1.36 8.59
N SER A 144 -1.44 2.16 8.28
CA SER A 144 -1.55 3.21 7.25
C SER A 144 -1.89 2.64 5.86
N ALA A 145 -1.32 1.50 5.49
CA ALA A 145 -1.58 0.85 4.22
C ALA A 145 -3.02 0.33 4.10
N PHE A 146 -3.54 -0.32 5.16
CA PHE A 146 -4.91 -0.82 5.18
C PHE A 146 -5.95 0.29 5.21
N ARG A 147 -5.70 1.40 5.93
CA ARG A 147 -6.55 2.60 5.84
C ARG A 147 -6.67 3.07 4.40
N GLY A 148 -5.54 3.11 3.68
CA GLY A 148 -5.51 3.47 2.27
C GLY A 148 -6.36 2.57 1.39
N ILE A 149 -6.26 1.25 1.55
CA ILE A 149 -7.13 0.31 0.82
C ILE A 149 -8.59 0.51 1.18
N CYS A 150 -8.93 0.69 2.46
CA CYS A 150 -10.32 0.92 2.85
C CYS A 150 -10.89 2.19 2.23
N VAL A 151 -10.13 3.30 2.20
CA VAL A 151 -10.54 4.54 1.52
C VAL A 151 -10.72 4.30 0.03
N MET A 152 -9.77 3.62 -0.63
CA MET A 152 -9.87 3.32 -2.06
C MET A 152 -11.09 2.43 -2.40
N ILE A 153 -11.40 1.43 -1.58
CA ILE A 153 -12.59 0.58 -1.76
C ILE A 153 -13.86 1.43 -1.63
N GLY A 154 -13.89 2.41 -0.71
CA GLY A 154 -15.00 3.36 -0.62
C GLY A 154 -15.19 4.20 -1.88
N VAL A 155 -14.13 4.48 -2.64
CA VAL A 155 -14.18 5.20 -3.93
C VAL A 155 -14.52 4.29 -5.10
N ASN A 156 -13.94 3.10 -5.16
CA ASN A 156 -14.13 2.14 -6.25
C ASN A 156 -14.35 0.72 -5.71
N PRO A 157 -15.56 0.41 -5.17
CA PRO A 157 -15.85 -0.91 -4.62
C PRO A 157 -15.84 -2.01 -5.69
N ALA A 158 -16.21 -1.67 -6.92
CA ALA A 158 -16.18 -2.60 -8.05
C ALA A 158 -14.78 -3.19 -8.31
N GLY A 159 -13.72 -2.43 -7.98
CA GLY A 159 -12.33 -2.84 -8.17
C GLY A 159 -11.87 -4.00 -7.28
N VAL A 160 -12.64 -4.40 -6.26
CA VAL A 160 -12.27 -5.51 -5.37
C VAL A 160 -13.24 -6.69 -5.41
N VAL A 161 -14.38 -6.58 -6.10
CA VAL A 161 -15.45 -7.60 -6.06
C VAL A 161 -14.97 -8.99 -6.47
N GLN A 162 -14.18 -9.09 -7.55
CA GLN A 162 -13.71 -10.38 -8.07
C GLN A 162 -12.70 -11.07 -7.15
N ASP A 163 -11.92 -10.29 -6.40
CA ASP A 163 -10.84 -10.76 -5.53
C ASP A 163 -11.18 -10.53 -4.04
N PHE A 164 -12.46 -10.36 -3.70
CA PHE A 164 -12.87 -9.93 -2.35
C PHE A 164 -12.43 -10.91 -1.25
N ILE A 165 -12.32 -12.21 -1.58
CA ILE A 165 -11.79 -13.23 -0.66
C ILE A 165 -10.36 -12.92 -0.18
N PHE A 166 -9.52 -12.31 -1.04
CA PHE A 166 -8.17 -11.90 -0.66
C PHE A 166 -8.20 -10.73 0.33
N PHE A 167 -9.14 -9.80 0.16
CA PHE A 167 -9.36 -8.72 1.12
C PHE A 167 -9.82 -9.27 2.48
N CYS A 168 -10.80 -10.19 2.48
CA CYS A 168 -11.27 -10.89 3.68
C CYS A 168 -10.13 -11.57 4.45
N ASP A 169 -9.28 -12.33 3.77
CA ASP A 169 -8.14 -13.02 4.36
C ASP A 169 -7.06 -12.03 4.87
N ALA A 170 -6.82 -10.94 4.16
CA ALA A 170 -5.92 -9.88 4.61
C ALA A 170 -6.45 -9.16 5.87
N VAL A 171 -7.75 -8.89 5.95
CA VAL A 171 -8.41 -8.33 7.15
C VAL A 171 -8.33 -9.30 8.32
N ALA A 172 -8.60 -10.59 8.10
CA ALA A 172 -8.51 -11.62 9.12
C ALA A 172 -7.09 -11.89 9.63
N SER A 173 -6.06 -11.38 8.94
CA SER A 173 -4.66 -11.44 9.40
C SER A 173 -4.38 -10.52 10.59
N TRP A 174 -5.20 -9.50 10.82
CA TRP A 174 -5.08 -8.58 11.95
C TRP A 174 -5.43 -9.28 13.26
N VAL A 175 -4.61 -9.04 14.28
CA VAL A 175 -4.82 -9.55 15.64
C VAL A 175 -5.48 -8.47 16.49
N ASN A 176 -4.93 -7.25 16.50
CA ASN A 176 -5.42 -6.14 17.31
C ASN A 176 -5.44 -4.83 16.50
N PRO A 177 -6.32 -4.70 15.49
CA PRO A 177 -6.47 -3.44 14.77
C PRO A 177 -7.00 -2.34 15.71
N LYS A 178 -6.61 -1.08 15.47
CA LYS A 178 -7.20 0.08 16.15
C LYS A 178 -8.70 0.13 15.89
N ASP A 179 -9.49 0.62 16.84
CA ASP A 179 -10.97 0.58 16.76
C ASP A 179 -11.51 1.24 15.49
N ASP A 180 -10.93 2.37 15.09
CA ASP A 180 -11.34 3.10 13.89
C ASP A 180 -11.01 2.34 12.60
N LEU A 181 -9.88 1.64 12.52
CA LEU A 181 -9.57 0.73 11.42
C LEU A 181 -10.49 -0.50 11.41
N ARG A 182 -10.79 -1.07 12.59
CA ARG A 182 -11.74 -2.18 12.73
C ARG A 182 -13.12 -1.78 12.20
N ASP A 183 -13.57 -0.57 12.48
CA ASP A 183 -14.83 -0.04 11.99
C ASP A 183 -14.85 0.14 10.46
N MET A 184 -13.71 0.49 9.84
CA MET A 184 -13.58 0.51 8.38
C MET A 184 -13.71 -0.89 7.78
N PHE A 185 -13.07 -1.89 8.38
CA PHE A 185 -13.21 -3.29 7.96
C PHE A 185 -14.65 -3.77 8.08
N TYR A 186 -15.30 -3.50 9.21
CA TYR A 186 -16.70 -3.84 9.45
C TYR A 186 -17.60 -3.26 8.35
N LYS A 187 -17.48 -1.96 8.04
CA LYS A 187 -18.30 -1.30 7.03
C LYS A 187 -18.12 -1.90 5.63
N ILE A 188 -16.90 -2.25 5.25
CA ILE A 188 -16.63 -2.85 3.94
C ILE A 188 -17.19 -4.28 3.85
N LEU A 189 -16.97 -5.09 4.90
CA LEU A 189 -17.45 -6.47 4.95
C LEU A 189 -18.98 -6.53 4.90
N HIS A 190 -19.66 -5.75 5.74
CA HIS A 190 -21.13 -5.69 5.72
C HIS A 190 -21.65 -5.03 4.45
N GLY A 191 -21.01 -3.99 3.95
CA GLY A 191 -21.40 -3.36 2.67
C GLY A 191 -21.33 -4.32 1.48
N PHE A 192 -20.32 -5.18 1.42
CA PHE A 192 -20.24 -6.22 0.39
C PHE A 192 -21.33 -7.28 0.59
N LYS A 193 -21.54 -7.75 1.83
CA LYS A 193 -22.58 -8.71 2.17
C LYS A 193 -23.97 -8.21 1.75
N ASP A 194 -24.30 -6.96 2.08
CA ASP A 194 -25.57 -6.32 1.72
C ASP A 194 -25.73 -6.19 0.20
N GLN A 195 -24.64 -5.88 -0.51
CA GLN A 195 -24.66 -5.73 -1.96
C GLN A 195 -24.91 -7.04 -2.71
N VAL A 196 -24.32 -8.16 -2.25
CA VAL A 196 -24.52 -9.47 -2.89
C VAL A 196 -25.80 -10.16 -2.40
N GLY A 197 -26.28 -9.82 -1.21
CA GLY A 197 -27.44 -10.43 -0.55
C GLY A 197 -27.09 -11.71 0.22
N GLU A 198 -27.92 -12.06 1.20
CA GLU A 198 -27.65 -13.17 2.15
C GLU A 198 -27.39 -14.53 1.47
N GLU A 199 -28.18 -14.92 0.46
CA GLU A 199 -28.00 -16.20 -0.22
C GLU A 199 -26.66 -16.29 -0.98
N ASN A 200 -26.30 -15.23 -1.70
CA ASN A 200 -25.03 -15.19 -2.43
C ASN A 200 -23.84 -15.05 -1.48
N TRP A 201 -23.98 -14.30 -0.38
CA TRP A 201 -22.97 -14.24 0.67
C TRP A 201 -22.74 -15.61 1.29
N GLN A 202 -23.80 -16.37 1.56
CA GLN A 202 -23.68 -17.72 2.11
C GLN A 202 -22.87 -18.62 1.17
N GLN A 203 -23.23 -18.66 -0.13
CA GLN A 203 -22.50 -19.43 -1.16
C GLN A 203 -21.04 -18.97 -1.32
N PHE A 204 -20.79 -17.67 -1.23
CA PHE A 204 -19.44 -17.11 -1.30
C PHE A 204 -18.61 -17.50 -0.05
N SER A 205 -19.19 -17.39 1.14
CA SER A 205 -18.55 -17.71 2.42
C SER A 205 -18.22 -19.21 2.57
N GLU A 206 -18.89 -20.09 1.83
CA GLU A 206 -18.60 -21.52 1.78
C GLU A 206 -17.24 -21.83 1.13
N GLN A 207 -16.72 -20.91 0.31
CA GLN A 207 -15.39 -21.03 -0.30
C GLN A 207 -14.27 -20.66 0.68
N PHE A 208 -14.60 -20.08 1.84
CA PHE A 208 -13.60 -19.66 2.81
C PHE A 208 -13.00 -20.85 3.56
N PRO A 209 -11.68 -20.85 3.82
CA PRO A 209 -11.10 -21.78 4.77
C PRO A 209 -11.80 -21.68 6.15
N PRO A 210 -11.99 -22.79 6.89
CA PRO A 210 -12.73 -22.78 8.16
C PRO A 210 -12.24 -21.72 9.17
N LEU A 211 -10.93 -21.58 9.32
CA LEU A 211 -10.32 -20.59 10.23
C LEU A 211 -10.58 -19.14 9.80
N LEU A 212 -10.66 -18.89 8.49
CA LEU A 212 -10.99 -17.55 7.97
C LEU A 212 -12.43 -17.20 8.33
N LYS A 213 -13.36 -18.13 8.09
CA LYS A 213 -14.78 -17.97 8.39
C LYS A 213 -15.02 -17.73 9.88
N GLU A 214 -14.38 -18.51 10.74
CA GLU A 214 -14.47 -18.35 12.20
C GLU A 214 -13.97 -16.98 12.66
N ARG A 215 -12.81 -16.53 12.15
CA ARG A 215 -12.27 -15.20 12.49
C ARG A 215 -13.16 -14.06 12.03
N LEU A 216 -13.67 -14.11 10.80
CA LEU A 216 -14.53 -13.05 10.29
C LEU A 216 -15.85 -12.96 11.06
N SER A 217 -16.44 -14.11 11.40
CA SER A 217 -17.64 -14.16 12.23
C SER A 217 -17.38 -13.64 13.64
N ALA A 218 -16.28 -14.07 14.29
CA ALA A 218 -15.95 -13.64 15.65
C ALA A 218 -15.61 -12.15 15.77
N CYS A 219 -14.87 -11.60 14.79
CA CYS A 219 -14.39 -10.22 14.84
C CYS A 219 -15.36 -9.20 14.22
N TYR A 220 -16.12 -9.60 13.20
CA TYR A 220 -16.92 -8.68 12.38
C TYR A 220 -18.38 -9.11 12.18
N GLY A 221 -18.76 -10.33 12.57
CA GLY A 221 -20.15 -10.82 12.49
C GLY A 221 -20.64 -11.07 11.05
N VAL A 222 -19.74 -11.39 10.12
CA VAL A 222 -20.06 -11.78 8.73
C VAL A 222 -19.73 -13.23 8.43
#